data_AF-A0A5S3X1E9-F1
#
_entry.id   AF-A0A5S3X1E9-F1
#
_cell.length_a   1.000
_cell.length_b   1.000
_cell.length_c   1.000
_cell.angle_alpha   90.00
_cell.angle_beta   90.00
_cell.angle_gamma   90.00
#
_symmetry.space_group_name_H-M   'P 1'
#
loop_
_entity.id
_entity.type
_entity.pdbx_description
1 polymer ?
#
loop_
_entity_poly.entity_id
_entity_poly.type
_entity_poly.pdbx_seq_one_letter_code
_entity_poly.pdbx_strand_id
1 'polypeptide(L)'
;MKNALLVTLLSLASTTAIAAVAPAEHAPVRAGYASVNEVIEYGRQYQEIKAQLLESGYRLQGCNQHVINYFVQPASPVYFYAQAECTYSRSVGGDYSLETDYAMVKIDVDYHQFNQLFHEGAVNVNYVTVY
;
A
#
# COMPACT_ATOMS: atom_id res chain seq x y z
N MET A 1 78.70 -22.03 -9.02
CA MET A 1 77.88 -20.85 -9.36
C MET A 1 76.60 -21.39 -10.00
N LYS A 2 75.61 -21.80 -9.20
CA LYS A 2 74.39 -21.05 -8.81
C LYS A 2 73.67 -20.45 -10.03
N ASN A 3 72.59 -21.12 -10.47
CA ASN A 3 71.34 -20.55 -10.97
C ASN A 3 70.41 -21.69 -11.41
N ALA A 4 69.58 -22.18 -10.49
CA ALA A 4 68.43 -23.01 -10.82
C ALA A 4 67.19 -22.10 -10.87
N LEU A 5 66.62 -21.97 -12.06
CA LEU A 5 65.41 -21.20 -12.37
C LEU A 5 64.21 -21.79 -11.62
N LEU A 6 63.65 -21.00 -10.70
CA LEU A 6 62.33 -21.22 -10.12
C LEU A 6 61.28 -20.85 -11.19
N VAL A 7 60.67 -21.87 -11.80
CA VAL A 7 59.47 -21.71 -12.64
C VAL A 7 58.25 -21.76 -11.72
N THR A 8 57.71 -20.60 -11.36
CA THR A 8 56.42 -20.49 -10.68
C THR A 8 55.28 -20.61 -11.69
N LEU A 9 54.64 -21.77 -11.73
CA LEU A 9 53.38 -22.00 -12.43
C LEU A 9 52.28 -21.21 -11.70
N LEU A 10 51.84 -20.08 -12.26
CA LEU A 10 50.58 -19.45 -11.89
C LEU A 10 49.43 -20.30 -12.45
N SER A 11 48.80 -21.11 -11.60
CA SER A 11 47.51 -21.72 -11.89
C SER A 11 46.42 -20.66 -11.85
N LEU A 12 45.89 -20.28 -13.03
CA LEU A 12 44.66 -19.50 -13.12
C LEU A 12 43.50 -20.39 -12.63
N ALA A 13 43.02 -20.13 -11.42
CA ALA A 13 41.78 -20.71 -10.93
C ALA A 13 40.62 -20.01 -11.64
N SER A 14 40.05 -20.66 -12.65
CA SER A 14 38.80 -20.25 -13.29
C SER A 14 37.66 -20.41 -12.29
N THR A 15 37.28 -19.33 -11.61
CA THR A 15 36.03 -19.26 -10.86
C THR A 15 34.87 -19.28 -11.84
N THR A 16 34.18 -20.41 -11.94
CA THR A 16 32.89 -20.50 -12.60
C THR A 16 31.91 -19.64 -11.79
N ALA A 17 31.55 -18.48 -12.33
CA ALA A 17 30.44 -17.69 -11.80
C ALA A 17 29.16 -18.50 -11.98
N ILE A 18 28.68 -19.10 -10.90
CA ILE A 18 27.33 -19.63 -10.84
C ILE A 18 26.42 -18.40 -10.96
N ALA A 19 25.79 -18.22 -12.11
CA ALA A 19 24.74 -17.23 -12.27
C ALA A 19 23.61 -17.61 -11.31
N ALA A 20 23.54 -16.93 -10.18
CA ALA A 20 22.38 -17.00 -9.30
C ALA A 20 21.19 -16.50 -10.11
N VAL A 21 20.32 -17.41 -10.51
CA VAL A 21 19.00 -17.06 -11.03
C VAL A 21 18.28 -16.40 -9.87
N ALA A 22 18.16 -15.07 -9.91
CA ALA A 22 17.33 -14.35 -8.96
C ALA A 22 15.93 -14.99 -9.01
N PRO A 23 15.36 -15.44 -7.87
CA PRO A 23 13.99 -15.89 -7.88
C PRO A 23 13.14 -14.74 -8.41
N ALA A 24 12.30 -15.03 -9.40
CA ALA A 24 11.36 -14.07 -9.97
C ALA A 24 10.72 -13.30 -8.81
N GLU A 25 10.88 -11.97 -8.82
CA GLU A 25 10.26 -11.05 -7.87
C GLU A 25 8.79 -11.43 -7.75
N HIS A 26 8.45 -12.16 -6.70
CA HIS A 26 7.08 -12.29 -6.30
C HIS A 26 6.69 -10.87 -5.90
N ALA A 27 5.82 -10.24 -6.71
CA ALA A 27 5.18 -9.00 -6.31
C ALA A 27 4.77 -9.15 -4.85
N PRO A 28 5.08 -8.17 -3.98
CA PRO A 28 4.89 -8.33 -2.55
C PRO A 28 3.46 -8.81 -2.30
N VAL A 29 3.33 -9.93 -1.60
CA VAL A 29 2.03 -10.51 -1.25
C VAL A 29 1.26 -9.42 -0.52
N ARG A 30 0.23 -8.85 -1.18
CA ARG A 30 -0.66 -7.88 -0.54
C ARG A 30 -1.25 -8.55 0.69
N ALA A 31 -1.19 -7.86 1.83
CA ALA A 31 -1.81 -8.37 3.06
C ALA A 31 -3.29 -8.69 2.78
N GLY A 32 -3.71 -9.87 3.22
CA GLY A 32 -5.10 -10.30 3.13
C GLY A 32 -5.80 -10.04 4.45
N TYR A 33 -7.02 -9.52 4.36
CA TYR A 33 -7.84 -9.11 5.49
C TYR A 33 -9.15 -9.90 5.48
N ALA A 34 -9.73 -10.18 6.64
CA ALA A 34 -10.96 -10.94 6.77
C ALA A 34 -12.21 -10.11 6.45
N SER A 35 -12.11 -8.78 6.43
CA SER A 35 -13.23 -7.89 6.14
C SER A 35 -12.79 -6.54 5.57
N VAL A 36 -13.73 -5.79 5.00
CA VAL A 36 -13.56 -4.38 4.62
C VAL A 36 -13.15 -3.52 5.83
N ASN A 37 -13.69 -3.80 7.02
CA ASN A 37 -13.31 -3.09 8.24
C ASN A 37 -11.83 -3.27 8.57
N GLU A 38 -11.30 -4.49 8.45
CA GLU A 38 -9.88 -4.75 8.68
C GLU A 38 -8.98 -4.07 7.65
N VAL A 39 -9.44 -3.92 6.40
CA VAL A 39 -8.71 -3.10 5.41
C VAL A 39 -8.60 -1.65 5.87
N ILE A 40 -9.66 -1.08 6.45
CA ILE A 40 -9.64 0.29 6.99
C ILE A 40 -8.84 0.35 8.30
N GLU A 41 -8.84 -0.70 9.11
CA GLU A 41 -8.13 -0.69 10.39
C GLU A 41 -6.62 -0.90 10.23
N TYR A 42 -6.22 -1.74 9.28
CA TYR A 42 -4.86 -2.26 9.15
C TYR A 42 -4.25 -2.09 7.75
N GLY A 43 -4.98 -1.50 6.79
CA GLY A 43 -4.47 -1.14 5.47
C GLY A 43 -3.29 -0.20 5.59
N ARG A 44 -2.14 -0.61 5.05
CA ARG A 44 -0.87 0.08 5.27
C ARG A 44 -0.92 1.51 4.72
N GLN A 45 -1.36 1.67 3.46
CA GLN A 45 -1.38 2.98 2.81
C GLN A 45 -2.35 3.93 3.53
N TYR A 46 -3.53 3.43 3.91
CA TYR A 46 -4.47 4.23 4.66
C TYR A 46 -3.95 4.62 6.05
N GLN A 47 -3.29 3.71 6.79
CA GLN A 47 -2.72 4.07 8.09
C GLN A 47 -1.62 5.14 7.98
N GLU A 48 -0.79 5.10 6.93
CA GLU A 48 0.22 6.13 6.66
C GLU A 48 -0.44 7.50 6.40
N ILE A 49 -1.46 7.56 5.54
CA ILE A 49 -2.23 8.78 5.25
C ILE A 49 -2.94 9.29 6.50
N LYS A 50 -3.59 8.40 7.25
CA LYS A 50 -4.27 8.74 8.52
C LYS A 50 -3.29 9.35 9.50
N ALA A 51 -2.09 8.79 9.67
CA ALA A 51 -1.08 9.34 10.56
C ALA A 51 -0.69 10.78 10.13
N GLN A 52 -0.43 11.00 8.85
CA GLN A 52 -0.10 12.33 8.31
C GLN A 52 -1.23 13.35 8.51
N LEU A 53 -2.48 12.95 8.29
CA LEU A 53 -3.64 13.81 8.53
C LEU A 53 -3.77 14.20 10.00
N LEU A 54 -3.63 13.23 10.91
CA LEU A 54 -3.71 13.47 12.35
C LEU A 54 -2.59 14.39 12.85
N GLU A 55 -1.36 14.19 12.37
CA GLU A 55 -0.20 15.06 12.63
C GLU A 55 -0.43 16.48 12.11
N SER A 56 -1.10 16.61 10.96
CA SER A 56 -1.48 17.90 10.35
C SER A 56 -2.70 18.57 11.01
N GLY A 57 -3.16 18.06 12.15
CA GLY A 57 -4.26 18.63 12.94
C GLY A 57 -5.66 18.24 12.48
N TYR A 58 -5.80 17.44 11.42
CA TYR A 58 -7.09 16.92 11.01
C TYR A 58 -7.64 15.93 12.03
N ARG A 59 -8.97 15.84 12.10
CA ARG A 59 -9.71 14.90 12.94
C ARG A 59 -10.71 14.12 12.11
N LEU A 60 -10.77 12.82 12.35
CA LEU A 60 -11.71 11.93 11.68
C LEU A 60 -13.14 12.30 12.10
N GLN A 61 -13.99 12.55 11.10
CA GLN A 61 -15.41 12.82 11.28
C GLN A 61 -16.23 11.54 11.13
N GLY A 62 -15.82 10.65 10.23
CA GLY A 62 -16.45 9.34 10.04
C GLY A 62 -15.96 8.66 8.77
N CYS A 63 -16.28 7.38 8.65
CA CYS A 63 -16.04 6.59 7.45
C CYS A 63 -17.34 5.93 7.00
N ASN A 64 -17.67 6.06 5.73
CA ASN A 64 -18.77 5.34 5.09
C ASN A 64 -18.21 4.24 4.20
N GLN A 65 -18.90 3.11 4.12
CA GLN A 65 -18.52 2.00 3.25
C GLN A 65 -19.62 1.75 2.23
N HIS A 66 -19.21 1.57 0.99
CA HIS A 66 -20.10 1.24 -0.11
C HIS A 66 -19.66 -0.07 -0.76
N VAL A 67 -20.46 -1.12 -0.58
CA VAL A 67 -20.26 -2.41 -1.25
C VAL A 67 -20.82 -2.32 -2.67
N ILE A 68 -20.05 -2.82 -3.63
CA ILE A 68 -20.42 -2.78 -5.04
C ILE A 68 -21.29 -4.00 -5.35
N ASN A 69 -22.52 -3.72 -5.75
CA ASN A 69 -23.47 -4.75 -6.12
C ASN A 69 -23.33 -5.05 -7.61
N TYR A 70 -22.64 -6.15 -7.92
CA TYR A 70 -22.57 -6.66 -9.28
C TYR A 70 -23.82 -7.45 -9.64
N PHE A 71 -24.37 -7.20 -10.83
CA PHE A 71 -25.49 -7.98 -11.36
C PHE A 71 -25.09 -9.44 -11.64
N VAL A 72 -23.83 -9.65 -12.05
CA VAL A 72 -23.22 -10.98 -12.23
C VAL A 72 -21.85 -10.95 -11.56
N GLN A 73 -21.48 -12.03 -10.86
CA GLN A 73 -20.18 -12.14 -10.23
C GLN A 73 -19.04 -11.88 -11.24
N PRO A 74 -18.07 -11.00 -10.92
CA PRO A 74 -16.94 -10.76 -11.80
C PRO A 74 -16.16 -12.04 -12.10
N ALA A 75 -15.80 -12.22 -13.37
CA ALA A 75 -15.02 -13.38 -13.83
C ALA A 75 -13.55 -13.34 -13.39
N SER A 76 -13.06 -12.17 -12.97
CA SER A 76 -11.69 -12.01 -12.48
C SER A 76 -11.53 -12.66 -11.09
N PRO A 77 -10.43 -13.40 -10.84
CA PRO A 77 -10.11 -13.92 -9.51
C PRO A 77 -10.01 -12.87 -8.41
N VAL A 78 -9.65 -11.64 -8.80
CA VAL A 78 -9.59 -10.47 -7.93
C VAL A 78 -10.43 -9.37 -8.56
N TYR A 79 -11.35 -8.77 -7.81
CA TYR A 79 -12.20 -7.70 -8.30
C TYR A 79 -12.47 -6.65 -7.24
N PHE A 80 -12.73 -5.42 -7.69
CA PHE A 80 -13.11 -4.31 -6.84
C PHE A 80 -14.42 -4.61 -6.13
N TYR A 81 -14.40 -4.71 -4.80
CA TYR A 81 -15.52 -5.20 -4.02
C TYR A 81 -16.28 -4.09 -3.29
N ALA A 82 -15.54 -3.14 -2.71
CA ALA A 82 -16.12 -2.04 -1.96
C ALA A 82 -15.22 -0.81 -2.01
N GLN A 83 -15.78 0.34 -1.70
CA GLN A 83 -15.03 1.57 -1.44
C GLN A 83 -15.38 2.07 -0.05
N ALA A 84 -14.37 2.45 0.73
CA ALA A 84 -14.56 3.20 1.95
C ALA A 84 -14.19 4.66 1.73
N GLU A 85 -14.98 5.58 2.26
CA GLU A 85 -14.74 7.02 2.21
C GLU A 85 -14.67 7.56 3.64
N CYS A 86 -13.48 7.97 4.07
CA CYS A 86 -13.24 8.56 5.38
C CYS A 86 -13.07 10.07 5.27
N THR A 87 -13.91 10.81 5.99
CA THR A 87 -13.87 12.28 6.01
C THR A 87 -13.13 12.76 7.24
N TYR A 88 -12.19 13.67 7.03
CA TYR A 88 -11.45 14.38 8.06
C TYR A 88 -11.70 15.87 7.92
N SER A 89 -11.62 16.60 9.03
CA SER A 89 -11.65 18.06 8.99
C SER A 89 -10.74 18.69 10.04
N ARG A 90 -10.39 19.96 9.81
CA ARG A 90 -9.78 20.86 10.78
C ARG A 90 -10.31 22.27 10.57
N SER A 91 -10.52 23.00 11.66
CA SER A 91 -10.77 24.44 11.58
C SER A 91 -9.47 25.16 11.21
N VAL A 92 -9.56 26.11 10.28
CA VAL A 92 -8.42 26.88 9.78
C VAL A 92 -8.65 28.33 10.17
N GLY A 93 -7.71 28.91 10.92
CA GLY A 93 -7.83 30.28 11.45
C GLY A 93 -8.10 30.32 12.95
N GLY A 94 -7.99 31.51 13.54
CA GLY A 94 -8.19 31.73 14.98
C GLY A 94 -9.63 31.51 15.42
N ASP A 95 -9.92 31.81 16.69
CA ASP A 95 -11.15 31.44 17.43
C ASP A 95 -12.51 31.82 16.79
N TYR A 96 -12.52 32.60 15.69
CA TYR A 96 -13.73 33.08 15.01
C TYR A 96 -13.78 32.74 13.52
N SER A 97 -12.86 31.91 13.01
CA SER A 97 -12.87 31.51 11.62
C SER A 97 -13.97 30.48 11.34
N LEU A 98 -14.77 30.72 10.30
CA LEU A 98 -15.70 29.74 9.75
C LEU A 98 -15.02 28.82 8.71
N GLU A 99 -13.75 29.09 8.39
CA GLU A 99 -12.99 28.32 7.43
C GLU A 99 -12.67 26.92 7.97
N THR A 100 -13.08 25.90 7.23
CA THR A 100 -12.83 24.49 7.57
C THR A 100 -12.19 23.80 6.38
N ASP A 101 -11.01 23.24 6.61
CA ASP A 101 -10.37 22.31 5.68
C ASP A 101 -10.94 20.92 5.90
N TYR A 102 -11.23 20.23 4.81
CA TYR A 102 -11.62 18.83 4.78
C TYR A 102 -10.61 18.01 3.97
N ALA A 103 -10.38 16.78 4.41
CA ALA A 103 -9.67 15.76 3.64
C ALA A 103 -10.57 14.52 3.52
N MET A 104 -10.87 14.13 2.29
CA MET A 104 -11.65 12.94 1.97
C MET A 104 -10.69 11.87 1.48
N VAL A 105 -10.59 10.76 2.22
CA VAL A 105 -9.75 9.62 1.87
C VAL A 105 -10.64 8.52 1.31
N LYS A 106 -10.42 8.14 0.05
CA LYS A 106 -11.09 7.01 -0.61
C LYS A 106 -10.17 5.81 -0.60
N ILE A 107 -10.66 4.69 -0.10
CA ILE A 107 -9.93 3.43 0.03
C ILE A 107 -10.68 2.41 -0.81
N ASP A 108 -10.10 1.99 -1.92
CA ASP A 108 -10.63 0.90 -2.70
C ASP A 108 -10.31 -0.43 -2.00
N VAL A 109 -11.25 -1.37 -2.06
CA VAL A 109 -11.10 -2.70 -1.48
C VAL A 109 -11.32 -3.73 -2.56
N ASP A 110 -10.30 -4.54 -2.82
CA ASP A 110 -10.37 -5.68 -3.73
C ASP A 110 -10.74 -6.95 -2.96
N TYR A 111 -11.53 -7.83 -3.56
CA TYR A 111 -11.82 -9.17 -3.02
C TYR A 111 -11.20 -10.24 -3.90
N HIS A 112 -10.52 -11.20 -3.27
CA HIS A 112 -9.86 -12.31 -3.93
C HIS A 112 -10.67 -13.60 -3.71
N GLN A 113 -11.22 -14.15 -4.80
CA GLN A 113 -12.20 -15.24 -4.75
C GLN A 113 -11.63 -16.56 -4.20
N PHE A 114 -10.38 -16.90 -4.55
CA PHE A 114 -9.82 -18.21 -4.18
C PHE A 114 -9.45 -18.35 -2.70
N ASN A 115 -8.92 -17.30 -2.07
CA ASN A 115 -8.54 -17.30 -0.66
C ASN A 115 -9.60 -16.63 0.23
N GLN A 116 -10.64 -16.03 -0.37
CA GLN A 116 -11.74 -15.36 0.31
C GLN A 116 -11.30 -14.19 1.19
N LEU A 117 -10.25 -13.48 0.78
CA LEU A 117 -9.68 -12.36 1.51
C LEU A 117 -9.94 -11.03 0.79
N PHE A 118 -9.97 -9.97 1.59
CA PHE A 118 -9.99 -8.59 1.14
C PHE A 118 -8.58 -8.02 1.08
N HIS A 119 -8.34 -7.07 0.19
CA HIS A 119 -7.05 -6.42 0.02
C HIS A 119 -7.24 -4.91 -0.11
N GLU A 120 -6.31 -4.15 0.46
CA GLU A 120 -6.21 -2.72 0.20
C GLU A 120 -5.88 -2.49 -1.27
N GLY A 121 -6.75 -1.75 -1.96
CA GLY A 121 -6.59 -1.30 -3.34
C GLY A 121 -5.85 0.03 -3.40
N ALA A 122 -6.34 0.93 -4.24
CA ALA A 122 -5.84 2.31 -4.29
C ALA A 122 -6.37 3.12 -3.10
N VAL A 123 -5.52 3.99 -2.55
CA VAL A 123 -5.92 4.96 -1.54
C VAL A 123 -5.67 6.37 -2.07
N ASN A 124 -6.73 7.16 -2.21
CA ASN A 124 -6.68 8.50 -2.78
C ASN A 124 -7.15 9.53 -1.76
N VAL A 125 -6.50 10.70 -1.73
CA VAL A 125 -6.87 11.79 -0.84
C VAL A 125 -7.29 13.00 -1.66
N ASN A 126 -8.44 13.58 -1.32
CA ASN A 126 -8.92 14.84 -1.88
C ASN A 126 -9.04 15.89 -0.77
N TYR A 127 -8.55 17.10 -1.02
CA TYR A 127 -8.61 18.21 -0.06
C TYR A 127 -9.58 19.29 -0.56
N VAL A 128 -10.36 19.87 0.35
CA VAL A 128 -11.26 20.98 0.05
C VAL A 128 -11.38 21.92 1.24
N THR A 129 -11.42 23.23 0.98
CA THR A 129 -11.64 24.26 2.00
C THR A 129 -13.05 24.85 1.80
N VAL A 130 -13.79 25.01 2.89
CA VAL A 130 -15.13 25.61 2.92
C VAL A 130 -15.10 26.89 3.74
N TYR A 131 -15.81 27.94 3.29
CA TYR A 131 -15.89 29.28 3.88
C TYR A 131 -17.29 29.61 4.37
#